data_AF-A0A9W6WHE2-F1
#
_entry.id   AF-A0A9W6WHE2-F1
#
_cell.length_a   1.000
_cell.length_b   1.000
_cell.length_c   1.000
_cell.angle_alpha   90.00
_cell.angle_beta   90.00
_cell.angle_gamma   90.00
#
_symmetry.space_group_name_H-M   'P 1'
#
loop_
_entity.id
_entity.type
_entity.pdbx_description
1 polymer ?
#
loop_
_entity_poly.entity_id
_entity_poly.type
_entity_poly.pdbx_seq_one_letter_code
_entity_poly.pdbx_strand_id
1 'polypeptide(L)'
;MTCRGMNKLGKRCGTKYNLDEDGYCGWHSPKAVKCRGIAKYSGERCKISVGLNQCGYCKYHKNQDTDPGSVDAPYVSQCPGIASSTHCRCRKDWEICPNGYCIYHQKQAPWRSKPASQASRQYMENLRSRLIVQEERRAARRGFS
;
A
#
# COMPACT_ATOMS: atom_id res chain seq x y z
N MET A 1 22.64 -5.04 -6.93
CA MET A 1 23.14 -3.73 -7.40
C MET A 1 22.78 -2.64 -6.40
N THR A 2 23.60 -1.58 -6.30
CA THR A 2 23.32 -0.35 -5.52
C THR A 2 22.93 0.78 -6.47
N CYS A 3 22.20 1.77 -5.95
CA CYS A 3 21.82 2.97 -6.66
C CYS A 3 23.05 3.69 -7.22
N ARG A 4 22.96 4.12 -8.48
CA ARG A 4 24.02 4.87 -9.17
C ARG A 4 24.06 6.36 -8.82
N GLY A 5 23.06 6.86 -8.12
CA GLY A 5 22.94 8.26 -7.72
C GLY A 5 23.95 8.69 -6.65
N MET A 6 24.25 9.99 -6.64
CA MET A 6 25.10 10.65 -5.63
C MET A 6 24.31 11.69 -4.86
N ASN A 7 24.64 11.87 -3.58
CA ASN A 7 24.12 12.98 -2.79
C ASN A 7 24.86 14.29 -3.12
N LYS A 8 24.38 15.42 -2.57
CA LYS A 8 24.98 16.75 -2.75
C LYS A 8 26.45 16.86 -2.32
N LEU A 9 26.93 15.91 -1.51
CA LEU A 9 28.31 15.85 -1.01
C LEU A 9 29.18 14.89 -1.84
N GLY A 10 28.69 14.42 -3.00
CA GLY A 10 29.41 13.49 -3.87
C GLY A 10 29.46 12.03 -3.37
N LYS A 11 28.79 11.70 -2.27
CA LYS A 11 28.75 10.31 -1.76
C LYS A 11 27.71 9.50 -2.52
N ARG A 12 28.07 8.27 -2.90
CA ARG A 12 27.15 7.33 -3.54
C ARG A 12 25.97 6.98 -2.64
N CYS A 13 24.81 6.84 -3.25
CA CYS A 13 23.60 6.35 -2.60
C CYS A 13 23.77 4.87 -2.23
N GLY A 14 23.62 4.53 -0.95
CA GLY A 14 23.75 3.16 -0.45
C GLY A 14 22.53 2.26 -0.73
N THR A 15 21.45 2.81 -1.27
CA THR A 15 20.19 2.08 -1.49
C THR A 15 20.37 0.95 -2.51
N LYS A 16 19.89 -0.25 -2.19
CA LYS A 16 19.91 -1.44 -3.07
C LYS A 16 18.51 -1.84 -3.58
N TYR A 17 17.49 -1.03 -3.27
CA TYR A 17 16.08 -1.36 -3.41
C TYR A 17 15.37 -0.38 -4.33
N ASN A 18 14.29 -0.84 -4.98
CA ASN A 18 13.44 -0.02 -5.86
C ASN A 18 14.26 0.81 -6.86
N LEU A 19 15.25 0.16 -7.48
CA LEU A 19 16.01 0.75 -8.58
C LEU A 19 15.19 0.64 -9.85
N ASP A 20 15.20 1.68 -10.68
CA ASP A 20 14.69 1.61 -12.04
C ASP A 20 15.62 0.79 -12.95
N GLU A 21 15.22 0.64 -14.22
CA GLU A 21 16.00 -0.08 -15.25
C GLU A 21 17.40 0.53 -15.45
N ASP A 22 17.55 1.83 -15.19
CA ASP A 22 18.81 2.55 -15.31
C ASP A 22 19.70 2.40 -14.05
N GLY A 23 19.18 1.80 -12.98
CA GLY A 23 19.88 1.54 -11.72
C GLY A 23 19.82 2.68 -10.70
N TYR A 24 18.82 3.56 -10.78
CA TYR A 24 18.61 4.67 -9.85
C TYR A 24 17.41 4.43 -8.94
N CYS A 25 17.51 4.82 -7.67
CA CYS A 25 16.33 4.86 -6.79
C CYS A 25 15.46 6.08 -7.12
N GLY A 26 14.19 6.08 -6.70
CA GLY A 26 13.24 7.16 -7.03
C GLY A 26 13.66 8.59 -6.62
N TRP A 27 14.65 8.74 -5.72
CA TRP A 27 15.26 10.04 -5.39
C TRP A 27 16.30 10.52 -6.39
N HIS A 28 16.97 9.58 -7.07
CA HIS A 28 18.06 9.88 -8.02
C HIS A 28 17.67 9.59 -9.47
N SER A 29 16.55 8.92 -9.72
CA SER A 29 16.08 8.64 -11.06
C SER A 29 15.76 9.95 -11.78
N PRO A 30 16.43 10.26 -12.91
CA PRO A 30 16.14 11.47 -13.68
C PRO A 30 14.73 11.45 -14.28
N LYS A 31 14.19 10.23 -14.47
CA LYS A 31 12.86 9.97 -15.02
C LYS A 31 11.77 9.95 -13.95
N ALA A 32 12.11 10.10 -12.67
CA ALA A 32 11.13 10.07 -11.60
C ALA A 32 10.12 11.20 -11.77
N VAL A 33 8.84 10.82 -11.81
CA VAL A 33 7.74 11.78 -11.80
C VAL A 33 7.86 12.61 -10.53
N LYS A 34 7.88 13.94 -10.69
CA LYS A 34 7.88 14.89 -9.57
C LYS A 34 6.46 15.15 -9.11
N CYS A 35 6.33 15.44 -7.82
CA CYS A 35 5.09 15.83 -7.19
C CYS A 35 4.44 16.96 -7.98
N ARG A 36 3.15 16.80 -8.30
CA ARG A 36 2.37 17.78 -9.05
C ARG A 36 1.96 18.99 -8.22
N GLY A 37 1.96 18.84 -6.89
CA GLY A 37 1.59 19.90 -5.97
C GLY A 37 2.49 21.13 -6.01
N ILE A 38 1.89 22.26 -5.67
CA ILE A 38 2.50 23.59 -5.55
C ILE A 38 2.70 23.90 -4.07
N ALA A 39 3.94 24.24 -3.70
CA ALA A 39 4.26 24.62 -2.34
C ALA A 39 3.59 25.94 -1.96
N LYS A 40 2.81 25.94 -0.86
CA LYS A 40 2.01 27.09 -0.41
C LYS A 40 2.81 28.39 -0.27
N TYR A 41 4.04 28.32 0.24
CA TYR A 41 4.85 29.50 0.57
C TYR A 41 5.70 30.01 -0.59
N SER A 42 6.20 29.12 -1.45
CA SER A 42 7.08 29.51 -2.55
C SER A 42 6.36 29.65 -3.89
N GLY A 43 5.15 29.10 -4.03
CA GLY A 43 4.46 28.99 -5.32
C GLY A 43 5.17 28.04 -6.31
N GLU A 44 6.30 27.45 -5.93
CA GLU A 44 7.06 26.55 -6.78
C GLU A 44 6.45 25.14 -6.78
N ARG A 45 6.68 24.42 -7.88
CA ARG A 45 6.35 23.00 -7.97
C ARG A 45 7.19 22.19 -6.98
N CYS A 46 6.52 21.28 -6.28
CA CYS A 46 7.14 20.43 -5.30
C CYS A 46 8.24 19.55 -5.91
N LYS A 47 9.39 19.51 -5.25
CA LYS A 47 10.59 18.79 -5.72
C LYS A 47 10.62 17.33 -5.27
N ILE A 48 9.63 16.87 -4.49
CA ILE A 48 9.53 15.48 -4.02
C ILE A 48 9.20 14.57 -5.21
N SER A 49 9.98 13.52 -5.42
CA SER A 49 9.81 12.55 -6.52
C SER A 49 9.51 11.12 -6.04
N VAL A 50 9.29 10.94 -4.74
CA VAL A 50 9.03 9.64 -4.12
C VAL A 50 7.77 9.66 -3.28
N GLY A 51 7.17 8.48 -3.08
CA GLY A 51 5.96 8.36 -2.25
C GLY A 51 4.81 9.21 -2.80
N LEU A 52 4.72 9.31 -4.13
CA LEU A 52 3.61 9.97 -4.79
C LEU A 52 2.42 9.01 -4.86
N ASN A 53 1.21 9.55 -4.75
CA ASN A 53 0.01 8.79 -5.05
C ASN A 53 -0.14 8.56 -6.56
N GLN A 54 -1.18 7.83 -6.97
CA GLN A 54 -1.44 7.52 -8.38
C GLN A 54 -1.62 8.77 -9.25
N CYS A 55 -2.12 9.86 -8.66
CA CYS A 55 -2.27 11.16 -9.33
C CYS A 55 -0.98 11.99 -9.38
N GLY A 56 0.11 11.53 -8.73
CA GLY A 56 1.41 12.18 -8.72
C GLY A 56 1.58 13.24 -7.62
N TYR A 57 0.84 13.19 -6.51
CA TYR A 57 0.98 14.10 -5.37
C TYR A 57 1.68 13.43 -4.20
N CYS A 58 2.56 14.18 -3.51
CA CYS A 58 3.18 13.72 -2.28
C CYS A 58 2.25 13.94 -1.08
N LYS A 59 2.57 13.32 0.06
CA LYS A 59 1.79 13.43 1.30
C LYS A 59 1.49 14.85 1.78
N TYR A 60 2.35 15.82 1.43
CA TYR A 60 2.19 17.23 1.82
C TYR A 60 1.23 18.00 0.89
N HIS A 61 0.98 17.50 -0.31
CA HIS A 61 0.11 18.11 -1.32
C HIS A 61 -1.09 17.23 -1.67
N LYS A 62 -1.47 16.32 -0.77
CA LYS A 62 -2.63 15.44 -0.93
C LYS A 62 -3.96 16.18 -1.11
N ASN A 63 -4.04 17.37 -0.51
CA ASN A 63 -5.20 18.26 -0.58
C ASN A 63 -5.28 19.04 -1.90
N GLN A 64 -4.27 18.93 -2.76
CA GLN A 64 -4.25 19.52 -4.10
C GLN A 64 -4.57 18.49 -5.19
N ASP A 65 -4.87 17.26 -4.79
CA ASP A 65 -5.42 16.23 -5.66
C ASP A 65 -6.91 16.51 -5.88
N THR A 66 -7.28 16.84 -7.12
CA THR A 66 -8.65 17.19 -7.49
C THR A 66 -9.42 16.02 -8.08
N ASP A 67 -8.83 14.82 -8.14
CA ASP A 67 -9.51 13.64 -8.65
C ASP A 67 -10.51 13.10 -7.61
N PRO A 68 -11.83 13.14 -7.85
CA PRO A 68 -12.83 12.63 -6.93
C PRO A 68 -12.77 11.11 -6.74
N GLY A 69 -12.02 10.37 -7.57
CA GLY A 69 -11.71 8.95 -7.33
C GLY A 69 -10.52 8.73 -6.37
N SER A 70 -9.75 9.77 -6.07
CA SER A 70 -8.57 9.72 -5.20
C SER A 70 -8.86 10.11 -3.74
N VAL A 71 -10.03 10.70 -3.48
CA VAL A 71 -10.50 11.05 -2.13
C VAL A 71 -10.72 9.83 -1.24
N ASP A 72 -10.97 8.66 -1.86
CA ASP A 72 -11.10 7.36 -1.19
C ASP A 72 -9.98 6.36 -1.55
N ALA A 73 -9.04 6.71 -2.44
CA ALA A 73 -7.84 5.91 -2.64
C ALA A 73 -7.04 5.99 -1.33
N PRO A 74 -6.90 4.89 -0.56
CA PRO A 74 -6.29 4.96 0.75
C PRO A 74 -4.85 5.44 0.57
N TYR A 75 -4.59 6.70 0.94
CA TYR A 75 -3.29 7.08 1.46
C TYR A 75 -3.04 6.04 2.54
N VAL A 76 -2.19 5.05 2.26
CA VAL A 76 -1.97 3.96 3.18
C VAL A 76 -1.25 4.59 4.36
N SER A 77 -2.08 4.93 5.34
CA SER A 77 -1.78 5.74 6.49
C SER A 77 -0.69 5.01 7.23
N GLN A 78 0.45 5.69 7.38
CA GLN A 78 1.55 5.36 8.29
C GLN A 78 1.64 3.87 8.70
N CYS A 79 2.68 3.19 8.22
CA CYS A 79 2.97 1.78 8.52
C CYS A 79 2.51 1.40 9.94
N PRO A 80 1.57 0.46 10.09
CA PRO A 80 1.03 0.09 11.38
C PRO A 80 2.02 -0.74 12.22
N GLY A 81 3.17 -1.11 11.66
CA GLY A 81 4.20 -1.86 12.36
C GLY A 81 4.77 -1.11 13.57
N ILE A 82 5.21 -1.87 14.56
CA ILE A 82 5.82 -1.39 15.80
C ILE A 82 7.33 -1.55 15.72
N ALA A 83 8.08 -0.47 15.95
CA ALA A 83 9.53 -0.52 15.95
C ALA A 83 10.02 -1.31 17.16
N SER A 84 10.89 -2.30 16.93
CA SER A 84 11.40 -3.19 17.99
C SER A 84 12.26 -2.48 19.03
N SER A 85 12.88 -1.35 18.68
CA SER A 85 13.78 -0.61 19.58
C SER A 85 13.05 0.36 20.51
N THR A 86 11.91 0.89 20.09
CA THR A 86 11.19 1.95 20.83
C THR A 86 9.79 1.53 21.24
N HIS A 87 9.32 0.36 20.80
CA HIS A 87 7.95 -0.12 20.95
C HIS A 87 6.88 0.89 20.47
N CYS A 88 7.28 1.89 19.68
CA CYS A 88 6.40 2.92 19.16
C CYS A 88 5.91 2.57 17.75
N ARG A 89 4.74 3.10 17.37
CA ARG A 89 4.20 2.97 16.01
C ARG A 89 5.17 3.56 14.99
N CYS A 90 5.43 2.81 13.92
CA CYS A 90 6.33 3.21 12.85
C CYS A 90 5.86 4.52 12.24
N ARG A 91 6.74 5.52 12.13
CA ARG A 91 6.40 6.82 11.53
C ARG A 91 6.53 6.85 10.01
N LYS A 92 6.89 5.72 9.37
CA LYS A 92 6.98 5.65 7.90
C LYS A 92 5.58 5.72 7.31
N ASP A 93 5.33 6.74 6.52
CA ASP A 93 4.15 6.96 5.69
C ASP A 93 4.51 6.95 4.19
N TRP A 94 5.69 6.41 3.85
CA TRP A 94 6.26 6.33 2.51
C TRP A 94 6.90 4.96 2.30
N GLU A 95 7.02 4.52 1.03
CA GLU A 95 7.46 3.16 0.67
C GLU A 95 6.66 2.07 1.40
N ILE A 96 5.33 2.26 1.44
CA ILE A 96 4.39 1.29 1.98
C ILE A 96 4.09 0.27 0.88
N CYS A 97 4.35 -1.01 1.17
CA CYS A 97 4.03 -2.10 0.26
C CYS A 97 2.50 -2.26 0.14
N PRO A 98 1.99 -2.97 -0.90
CA PRO A 98 0.55 -3.15 -1.10
C PRO A 98 -0.20 -3.80 0.08
N ASN A 99 0.51 -4.46 1.01
CA ASN A 99 -0.06 -5.02 2.24
C ASN A 99 -0.22 -4.00 3.39
N GLY A 100 0.15 -2.74 3.17
CA GLY A 100 0.03 -1.67 4.16
C GLY A 100 1.20 -1.53 5.13
N TYR A 101 2.25 -2.34 5.00
CA TYR A 101 3.44 -2.27 5.86
C TYR A 101 4.64 -1.74 5.07
N CYS A 102 5.56 -1.03 5.73
CA CYS A 102 6.83 -0.67 5.12
C CYS A 102 7.76 -1.88 5.02
N ILE A 103 8.81 -1.78 4.21
CA ILE A 103 9.78 -2.87 3.98
C ILE A 103 10.41 -3.45 5.27
N TYR A 104 10.51 -2.65 6.33
CA TYR A 104 11.13 -3.06 7.59
C TYR A 104 10.18 -3.85 8.50
N HIS A 105 8.86 -3.68 8.33
CA HIS A 105 7.85 -4.34 9.15
C HIS A 105 7.08 -5.42 8.38
N GLN A 106 7.65 -5.97 7.32
CA GLN A 106 7.02 -7.04 6.54
C GLN A 106 6.75 -8.31 7.37
N LYS A 107 7.58 -8.60 8.37
CA LYS A 107 7.35 -9.72 9.31
C LYS A 107 6.12 -9.53 10.20
N GLN A 108 5.68 -8.29 10.39
CA GLN A 108 4.51 -7.94 11.19
C GLN A 108 3.25 -7.76 10.34
N ALA A 109 3.41 -7.78 9.01
CA ALA A 109 2.26 -7.79 8.12
C ALA A 109 1.47 -9.08 8.35
N PRO A 110 0.14 -9.01 8.44
CA PRO A 110 -0.67 -10.22 8.44
C PRO A 110 -0.33 -10.97 7.15
N TRP A 111 0.23 -12.17 7.30
CA TRP A 111 0.51 -13.04 6.17
C TRP A 111 -0.77 -13.15 5.33
N ARG A 112 -0.62 -13.07 4.01
CA ARG A 112 -1.71 -13.20 3.04
C ARG A 112 -2.68 -14.28 3.53
N SER A 113 -3.84 -13.88 4.05
CA SER A 113 -5.03 -14.66 3.76
C SER A 113 -5.03 -14.69 2.24
N LYS A 114 -4.73 -15.86 1.64
CA LYS A 114 -4.87 -16.03 0.19
C LYS A 114 -6.22 -15.39 -0.17
N PRO A 115 -6.30 -14.50 -1.18
CA PRO A 115 -7.62 -14.09 -1.65
C PRO A 115 -8.36 -15.41 -1.90
N ALA A 116 -9.50 -15.62 -1.22
CA ALA A 116 -10.22 -16.87 -1.31
C ALA A 116 -10.39 -17.17 -2.79
N SER A 117 -9.75 -18.24 -3.27
CA SER A 117 -9.79 -18.57 -4.69
C SER A 117 -11.25 -18.69 -5.09
N GLN A 118 -11.58 -18.41 -6.36
CA GLN A 118 -12.94 -18.60 -6.86
C GLN A 118 -13.47 -20.00 -6.47
N ALA A 119 -12.59 -21.02 -6.50
CA ALA A 119 -12.87 -22.37 -6.01
C ALA A 119 -13.20 -22.43 -4.50
N SER A 120 -12.48 -21.70 -3.64
CA SER A 120 -12.79 -21.62 -2.19
C SER A 120 -14.09 -20.89 -1.91
N ARG A 121 -14.41 -19.86 -2.70
CA ARG A 121 -15.67 -19.10 -2.57
C ARG A 121 -16.86 -19.97 -3.00
N GLN A 122 -16.71 -20.67 -4.12
CA GLN A 122 -17.70 -21.62 -4.64
C GLN A 122 -17.88 -22.84 -3.71
N TYR A 123 -16.80 -23.32 -3.07
CA TYR A 123 -16.88 -24.36 -2.03
C TYR A 123 -17.70 -23.90 -0.82
N MET A 124 -17.47 -22.68 -0.33
CA MET A 124 -18.23 -22.12 0.81
C MET A 124 -19.70 -21.84 0.47
N GLU A 125 -19.99 -21.39 -0.76
CA GLU A 125 -21.37 -21.28 -1.26
C GLU A 125 -22.06 -22.64 -1.31
N ASN A 126 -21.41 -23.66 -1.89
CA ASN A 126 -21.94 -25.01 -1.95
C ASN A 126 -22.20 -25.59 -0.55
N LEU A 127 -21.32 -25.33 0.41
CA LEU A 127 -21.50 -25.78 1.79
C LEU A 127 -22.70 -25.08 2.45
N ARG A 128 -22.86 -23.77 2.26
CA ARG A 128 -24.03 -23.01 2.74
C ARG A 128 -25.33 -23.53 2.12
N SER A 129 -25.38 -23.73 0.80
CA SER A 129 -26.57 -24.26 0.12
C SER A 129 -26.96 -25.64 0.65
N ARG A 130 -25.99 -26.51 0.95
CA ARG A 130 -26.26 -27.84 1.53
C ARG A 130 -26.82 -27.76 2.95
N LEU A 131 -26.35 -26.81 3.75
CA LEU A 131 -26.87 -26.58 5.11
C LEU A 131 -28.30 -26.04 5.08
N ILE A 132 -28.62 -25.13 4.16
CA ILE A 132 -29.99 -24.61 3.95
C ILE A 132 -30.94 -25.75 3.58
N VAL A 133 -30.57 -26.59 2.60
CA VAL A 133 -31.38 -27.77 2.21
C VAL A 133 -31.55 -28.75 3.39
N GLN A 134 -30.53 -28.89 4.23
CA GLN A 134 -30.62 -29.75 5.41
C GLN A 134 -31.55 -29.18 6.48
N GLU A 135 -31.57 -27.86 6.67
CA GLU A 135 -32.53 -27.16 7.54
C GLU A 135 -33.95 -27.25 6.99
N GLU A 136 -34.18 -27.04 5.69
CA GLU A 136 -35.49 -27.21 5.06
C GLU A 136 -36.03 -28.63 5.26
N ARG A 137 -35.18 -29.65 5.06
CA ARG A 137 -35.54 -31.07 5.34
C ARG A 137 -35.81 -31.35 6.82
N ARG A 138 -35.21 -30.59 7.74
CA ARG A 138 -35.49 -30.70 9.18
C ARG A 138 -36.78 -29.96 9.54
N ALA A 139 -37.04 -28.81 8.93
CA ALA A 139 -38.27 -28.04 9.12
C ALA A 139 -39.49 -28.78 8.56
N ALA A 140 -39.40 -29.35 7.36
CA ALA A 140 -40.45 -30.18 6.77
C ALA A 140 -40.78 -31.40 7.64
N ARG A 141 -39.79 -31.99 8.32
CA ARG A 141 -40.00 -33.08 9.29
C ARG A 141 -40.64 -32.63 10.60
N ARG A 142 -40.51 -31.35 10.98
CA ARG A 142 -41.18 -30.76 12.17
C ARG A 142 -42.59 -30.24 11.84
N GLY A 143 -42.92 -30.04 10.57
CA GLY A 143 -44.24 -29.59 10.10
C GLY A 143 -45.25 -30.72 9.88
N PHE A 144 -44.86 -31.99 10.06
CA PHE A 144 -45.78 -33.11 10.21
C PHE A 144 -45.81 -33.49 11.70
N SER A 145 -46.70 -32.85 12.45
CA SER A 145 -47.18 -33.29 13.76
C SER A 145 -48.67 -32.99 13.84
#